data_AF-A0A2A4YLG1-F1
#
_entry.id   AF-A0A2A4YLG1-F1
#
_cell.length_a   1.000
_cell.length_b   1.000
_cell.length_c   1.000
_cell.angle_alpha   90.00
_cell.angle_beta   90.00
_cell.angle_gamma   90.00
#
_symmetry.space_group_name_H-M   'P 1'
#
loop_
_entity.id
_entity.type
_entity.pdbx_description
1 polymer ?
#
loop_
_entity_poly.entity_id
_entity_poly.type
_entity_poly.pdbx_seq_one_letter_code
_entity_poly.pdbx_strand_id
1 'polypeptide(L)'
;MDDEFDKIMEFFSLNPEDKAVKLEDIFEDSIEFFNKFQYVLENGTEEEKAEILGKVMELQEKLQEETEKMCTDSGLTEEELKEFANDKKNFTDEEWETITHAKSKLDDQAEQISKHLPGNEPGPAEIASSVPKKKKKKKGTKRKGGDKWVKS
;
A
#
# COMPACT_ATOMS: atom_id res chain seq x y z
N MET A 1 -17.61 -8.56 -9.79
CA MET A 1 -16.12 -8.57 -9.82
C MET A 1 -15.67 -7.22 -10.29
N ASP A 2 -16.10 -6.80 -11.49
CA ASP A 2 -15.88 -5.44 -11.98
C ASP A 2 -16.63 -4.41 -11.11
N ASP A 3 -17.87 -4.70 -10.73
CA ASP A 3 -18.71 -3.74 -9.97
C ASP A 3 -18.11 -3.31 -8.62
N GLU A 4 -17.45 -4.20 -7.87
CA GLU A 4 -16.84 -3.84 -6.58
C GLU A 4 -15.51 -3.11 -6.78
N PHE A 5 -14.70 -3.58 -7.71
CA PHE A 5 -13.42 -2.96 -8.06
C PHE A 5 -13.63 -1.53 -8.59
N ASP A 6 -14.60 -1.33 -9.47
CA ASP A 6 -14.90 -0.04 -10.08
C ASP A 6 -15.35 0.98 -9.02
N LYS A 7 -16.15 0.55 -8.03
CA LYS A 7 -16.53 1.43 -6.91
C LYS A 7 -15.32 1.82 -6.07
N ILE A 8 -14.41 0.88 -5.77
CA ILE A 8 -13.16 1.15 -5.06
C ILE A 8 -12.30 2.16 -5.83
N MET A 9 -12.19 2.00 -7.15
CA MET A 9 -11.45 2.93 -8.00
C MET A 9 -12.12 4.31 -8.09
N GLU A 10 -13.46 4.36 -8.16
CA GLU A 10 -14.23 5.60 -8.15
C GLU A 10 -14.00 6.37 -6.84
N PHE A 11 -13.94 5.68 -5.70
CA PHE A 11 -13.70 6.30 -4.40
C PHE A 11 -12.43 7.14 -4.36
N PHE A 12 -11.33 6.69 -4.96
CA PHE A 12 -10.10 7.48 -5.02
C PHE A 12 -10.25 8.78 -5.81
N SER A 13 -11.20 8.84 -6.74
CA SER A 13 -11.50 10.03 -7.55
C SER A 13 -12.47 11.01 -6.87
N LEU A 14 -13.06 10.64 -5.73
CA LEU A 14 -13.98 11.49 -4.99
C LEU A 14 -13.26 12.60 -4.21
N ASN A 15 -14.01 13.64 -3.88
CA ASN A 15 -13.55 14.71 -3.02
C ASN A 15 -13.45 14.24 -1.56
N PRO A 16 -12.63 14.88 -0.71
CA PRO A 16 -12.43 14.46 0.70
C PRO A 16 -13.72 14.37 1.52
N GLU A 17 -14.68 15.27 1.27
CA GLU A 17 -15.98 15.28 1.96
C GLU A 17 -16.83 14.05 1.59
N ASP A 18 -16.85 13.69 0.30
CA ASP A 18 -17.56 12.49 -0.17
C ASP A 18 -16.85 11.20 0.25
N LYS A 19 -15.51 11.23 0.32
CA LYS A 19 -14.69 10.11 0.82
C LYS A 19 -15.00 9.78 2.28
N ALA A 20 -15.21 10.79 3.13
CA ALA A 20 -15.55 10.56 4.53
C ALA A 20 -16.91 9.86 4.69
N VAL A 21 -17.91 10.24 3.88
CA VAL A 21 -19.26 9.67 3.94
C VAL A 21 -19.30 8.24 3.39
N LYS A 22 -18.55 7.97 2.32
CA LYS A 22 -18.51 6.65 1.67
C LYS A 22 -17.42 5.71 2.21
N LEU A 23 -16.74 6.12 3.29
CA LEU A 23 -15.60 5.36 3.82
C LEU A 23 -16.02 3.98 4.32
N GLU A 24 -17.19 3.88 4.95
CA GLU A 24 -17.72 2.59 5.43
C GLU A 24 -18.11 1.69 4.25
N ASP A 25 -18.88 2.21 3.30
CA ASP A 25 -19.29 1.50 2.09
C ASP A 25 -18.08 0.96 1.32
N ILE A 26 -17.00 1.75 1.19
CA ILE A 26 -15.82 1.31 0.45
C ILE A 26 -15.02 0.23 1.18
N PHE A 27 -15.04 0.23 2.50
CA PHE A 27 -14.45 -0.87 3.27
C PHE A 27 -15.24 -2.16 3.07
N GLU A 28 -16.57 -2.10 3.01
CA GLU A 28 -17.40 -3.27 2.70
C GLU A 28 -17.16 -3.77 1.28
N ASP A 29 -17.17 -2.89 0.27
CA ASP A 29 -16.85 -3.25 -1.12
C ASP A 29 -15.43 -3.86 -1.23
N SER A 30 -14.45 -3.33 -0.48
CA SER A 30 -13.09 -3.88 -0.41
C SER A 30 -13.06 -5.28 0.16
N ILE A 31 -13.77 -5.52 1.26
CA ILE A 31 -13.88 -6.85 1.90
C ILE A 31 -14.53 -7.85 0.92
N GLU A 32 -15.58 -7.45 0.22
CA GLU A 32 -16.23 -8.28 -0.80
C GLU A 32 -15.28 -8.59 -1.97
N PHE A 33 -14.56 -7.58 -2.47
CA PHE A 33 -13.56 -7.76 -3.52
C PHE A 33 -12.48 -8.77 -3.11
N PHE A 34 -11.93 -8.65 -1.89
CA PHE A 34 -10.92 -9.58 -1.40
C PHE A 34 -11.47 -11.00 -1.15
N ASN A 35 -12.72 -11.15 -0.70
CA ASN A 35 -13.36 -12.46 -0.58
C ASN A 35 -13.49 -13.14 -1.94
N LYS A 36 -13.89 -12.38 -2.97
CA LYS A 36 -13.99 -12.90 -4.34
C LYS A 36 -12.61 -13.20 -4.93
N PHE A 37 -11.62 -12.37 -4.64
CA PHE A 37 -10.22 -12.61 -4.99
C PHE A 37 -9.72 -13.94 -4.40
N GLN A 38 -9.96 -14.18 -3.11
CA GLN A 38 -9.61 -15.45 -2.47
C GLN A 38 -10.33 -16.62 -3.13
N TYR A 39 -11.63 -16.49 -3.38
CA TYR A 39 -12.41 -17.54 -4.04
C TYR A 39 -11.84 -17.92 -5.42
N VAL A 40 -11.44 -16.94 -6.22
CA VAL A 40 -10.83 -17.16 -7.54
C VAL A 40 -9.41 -17.71 -7.42
N LEU A 41 -8.61 -17.27 -6.46
CA LEU A 41 -7.29 -17.87 -6.21
C LEU A 41 -7.38 -19.35 -5.87
N GLU A 42 -8.37 -19.75 -5.08
CA GLU A 42 -8.57 -21.15 -4.68
C GLU A 42 -9.24 -21.99 -5.77
N ASN A 43 -10.29 -21.48 -6.41
CA ASN A 43 -11.22 -22.27 -7.24
C ASN A 43 -11.23 -21.87 -8.73
N GLY A 44 -10.68 -20.71 -9.08
CA GLY A 44 -10.72 -20.16 -10.43
C GLY A 44 -9.74 -20.81 -11.40
N THR A 45 -9.95 -20.55 -12.68
CA THR A 45 -9.06 -20.91 -13.78
C THR A 45 -7.80 -20.03 -13.81
N GLU A 46 -6.76 -20.44 -14.55
CA GLU A 46 -5.55 -19.61 -14.70
C GLU A 46 -5.85 -18.23 -15.32
N GLU A 47 -6.80 -18.15 -16.24
CA GLU A 47 -7.24 -16.87 -16.84
C GLU A 47 -7.92 -15.97 -15.82
N GLU A 48 -8.85 -16.49 -15.02
CA GLU A 48 -9.52 -15.72 -13.96
C GLU A 48 -8.54 -15.27 -12.87
N LYS A 49 -7.56 -16.13 -12.51
CA LYS A 49 -6.49 -15.77 -11.57
C LYS A 49 -5.61 -14.65 -12.12
N ALA A 50 -5.27 -14.69 -13.40
CA ALA A 50 -4.47 -13.64 -14.02
C ALA A 50 -5.23 -12.30 -14.06
N GLU A 51 -6.53 -12.34 -14.36
CA GLU A 51 -7.38 -11.14 -14.38
C GLU A 51 -7.50 -10.50 -12.98
N ILE A 52 -7.79 -11.30 -11.96
CA ILE A 52 -7.97 -10.79 -10.60
C ILE A 52 -6.65 -10.30 -9.99
N LEU A 53 -5.52 -10.92 -10.34
CA LEU A 53 -4.19 -10.44 -9.99
C LEU A 53 -3.90 -9.08 -10.65
N GLY A 54 -4.26 -8.91 -11.92
CA GLY A 54 -4.15 -7.62 -12.61
C GLY A 54 -4.88 -6.50 -11.88
N LYS A 55 -6.12 -6.76 -11.47
CA LYS A 55 -6.94 -5.81 -10.69
C LYS A 55 -6.31 -5.47 -9.34
N VAL A 56 -5.76 -6.45 -8.62
CA VAL A 56 -5.06 -6.20 -7.34
C VAL A 56 -3.81 -5.35 -7.54
N MET A 57 -3.04 -5.59 -8.61
CA MET A 57 -1.86 -4.78 -8.92
C MET A 57 -2.25 -3.32 -9.24
N GLU A 58 -3.33 -3.12 -10.00
CA GLU A 58 -3.86 -1.79 -10.31
C GLU A 58 -4.34 -1.06 -9.03
N LEU A 59 -5.06 -1.77 -8.15
CA LEU A 59 -5.48 -1.22 -6.86
C LEU A 59 -4.28 -0.83 -5.99
N GLN A 60 -3.23 -1.65 -5.97
CA GLN A 60 -2.00 -1.37 -5.23
C GLN A 60 -1.29 -0.13 -5.77
N GLU A 61 -1.16 -0.01 -7.09
CA GLU A 61 -0.60 1.18 -7.73
C GLU A 61 -1.40 2.42 -7.34
N LYS A 62 -2.74 2.33 -7.36
CA LYS A 62 -3.60 3.46 -7.03
C LYS A 62 -3.49 3.89 -5.56
N LEU A 63 -3.39 2.94 -4.64
CA LEU A 63 -3.14 3.19 -3.23
C LEU A 63 -1.79 3.87 -2.99
N GLN A 64 -0.74 3.45 -3.71
CA GLN A 64 0.57 4.10 -3.63
C GLN A 64 0.51 5.54 -4.13
N GLU A 65 -0.12 5.80 -5.28
CA GLU A 65 -0.29 7.15 -5.80
C GLU A 65 -1.02 8.07 -4.82
N GLU A 66 -2.13 7.60 -4.23
CA GLU A 66 -2.90 8.39 -3.28
C GLU A 66 -2.14 8.60 -1.96
N THR A 67 -1.33 7.63 -1.54
CA THR A 67 -0.43 7.78 -0.38
C THR A 67 0.64 8.83 -0.63
N GLU A 68 1.30 8.81 -1.80
CA GLU A 68 2.31 9.81 -2.18
C GLU A 68 1.71 11.22 -2.30
N LYS A 69 0.51 11.30 -2.87
CA LYS A 69 -0.25 12.55 -2.98
C LYS A 69 -0.62 13.08 -1.59
N MET A 70 -1.12 12.22 -0.71
CA MET A 70 -1.44 12.60 0.67
C MET A 70 -0.19 13.05 1.44
N CYS A 71 0.95 12.39 1.28
CA CYS A 71 2.24 12.83 1.83
C CYS A 71 2.64 14.23 1.30
N THR A 72 2.46 14.45 0.00
CA THR A 72 2.78 15.74 -0.64
C THR A 72 1.87 16.87 -0.15
N ASP A 73 0.56 16.60 -0.05
CA ASP A 73 -0.45 17.60 0.33
C ASP A 73 -0.41 17.91 1.84
N SER A 74 -0.17 16.91 2.67
CA SER A 74 -0.07 17.06 4.14
C SER A 74 1.32 17.51 4.61
N GLY A 75 2.34 17.39 3.75
CA GLY A 75 3.74 17.62 4.10
C GLY A 75 4.33 16.55 5.04
N LEU A 76 3.61 15.44 5.26
CA LEU A 76 4.06 14.32 6.08
C LEU A 76 4.84 13.32 5.24
N THR A 77 5.80 12.65 5.86
CA THR A 77 6.43 11.45 5.28
C THR A 77 5.51 10.24 5.44
N GLU A 78 5.74 9.17 4.68
CA GLU A 78 4.96 7.93 4.78
C GLU A 78 5.00 7.32 6.20
N GLU A 79 6.16 7.40 6.87
CA GLU A 79 6.32 6.95 8.26
C GLU A 79 5.44 7.78 9.21
N GLU A 80 5.43 9.10 9.06
CA GLU A 80 4.61 10.01 9.86
C GLU A 80 3.12 9.86 9.54
N LEU A 81 2.76 9.61 8.28
CA LEU A 81 1.39 9.32 7.87
C LEU A 81 0.89 8.02 8.50
N LYS A 82 1.76 7.00 8.56
CA LYS A 82 1.46 5.74 9.24
C LYS A 82 1.30 5.94 10.75
N GLU A 83 2.15 6.74 11.39
CA GLU A 83 1.97 7.08 12.81
C GLU A 83 0.68 7.87 13.04
N PHE A 84 0.38 8.83 12.16
CA PHE A 84 -0.84 9.63 12.20
C PHE A 84 -2.10 8.76 12.11
N ALA A 85 -2.12 7.79 11.19
CA ALA A 85 -3.22 6.85 11.00
C ALA A 85 -3.37 5.83 12.16
N ASN A 86 -2.33 5.64 12.98
CA ASN A 86 -2.38 4.74 14.14
C ASN A 86 -2.61 5.47 15.48
N ASP A 87 -2.74 6.80 15.49
CA ASP A 87 -3.07 7.56 16.70
C ASP A 87 -4.56 7.86 16.77
N LYS A 88 -5.24 7.22 17.73
CA LYS A 88 -6.66 7.44 18.03
C LYS A 88 -7.01 8.92 18.23
N LYS A 89 -6.10 9.74 18.72
CA LYS A 89 -6.35 11.16 19.00
C LYS A 89 -6.62 12.00 17.76
N ASN A 90 -6.26 11.49 16.57
CA ASN A 90 -6.47 12.18 15.30
C ASN A 90 -7.87 11.92 14.71
N PHE A 91 -8.66 11.04 15.33
CA PHE A 91 -9.97 10.62 14.85
C PHE A 91 -11.01 10.76 15.95
N THR A 92 -12.28 10.89 15.57
CA THR A 92 -13.38 10.72 16.54
C THR A 92 -13.48 9.26 16.98
N ASP A 93 -14.15 8.99 18.11
CA ASP A 93 -14.33 7.62 18.59
C ASP A 93 -15.06 6.74 17.55
N GLU A 94 -16.02 7.31 16.83
CA GLU A 94 -16.80 6.63 15.78
C GLU A 94 -15.94 6.35 14.54
N GLU A 95 -15.21 7.34 14.04
CA GLU A 95 -14.27 7.14 12.91
C GLU A 95 -13.17 6.15 13.26
N TRP A 96 -12.64 6.22 14.48
CA TRP A 96 -11.61 5.31 14.96
C TRP A 96 -12.11 3.87 15.04
N GLU A 97 -13.33 3.66 15.55
CA GLU A 97 -13.93 2.34 15.63
C GLU A 97 -14.13 1.75 14.23
N THR A 98 -14.70 2.52 13.30
CA THR A 98 -14.90 2.09 11.90
C THR A 98 -13.59 1.74 11.21
N ILE A 99 -12.57 2.59 11.30
CA ILE A 99 -11.26 2.36 10.69
C ILE A 99 -10.57 1.13 11.31
N THR A 100 -10.60 1.01 12.64
CA THR A 100 -9.94 -0.11 13.34
C THR A 100 -10.62 -1.44 13.03
N HIS A 101 -11.96 -1.45 12.98
CA HIS A 101 -12.74 -2.63 12.64
C HIS A 101 -12.52 -3.06 11.18
N ALA A 102 -12.54 -2.12 10.24
CA ALA A 102 -12.24 -2.39 8.84
C ALA A 102 -10.81 -2.89 8.65
N LYS A 103 -9.83 -2.25 9.29
CA LYS A 103 -8.42 -2.66 9.27
C LYS A 103 -8.24 -4.09 9.77
N SER A 104 -8.87 -4.44 10.89
CA SER A 104 -8.81 -5.82 11.43
C SER A 104 -9.34 -6.84 10.42
N LYS A 105 -10.47 -6.56 9.76
CA LYS A 105 -11.04 -7.47 8.75
C LYS A 105 -10.15 -7.63 7.53
N LEU A 106 -9.54 -6.54 7.06
CA LEU A 106 -8.62 -6.56 5.93
C LEU A 106 -7.32 -7.31 6.27
N ASP A 107 -6.77 -7.12 7.47
CA ASP A 107 -5.59 -7.85 7.94
C ASP A 107 -5.87 -9.35 8.04
N ASP A 108 -7.04 -9.74 8.60
CA ASP A 108 -7.46 -11.15 8.67
C ASP A 108 -7.60 -11.78 7.27
N GLN A 109 -8.15 -11.04 6.30
CA GLN A 109 -8.27 -11.50 4.91
C GLN A 109 -6.90 -11.60 4.23
N ALA A 110 -6.01 -10.63 4.45
CA ALA A 110 -4.65 -10.67 3.90
C ALA A 110 -3.85 -11.86 4.43
N GLU A 111 -4.00 -12.18 5.72
CA GLU A 111 -3.40 -13.39 6.30
C GLU A 111 -3.98 -14.66 5.69
N GLN A 112 -5.28 -14.71 5.41
CA GLN A 112 -5.89 -15.86 4.73
C GLN A 112 -5.37 -16.01 3.31
N ILE A 113 -5.36 -14.93 2.52
CA ILE A 113 -4.84 -14.92 1.15
C ILE A 113 -3.37 -15.36 1.11
N SER A 114 -2.53 -14.88 2.04
CA SER A 114 -1.11 -15.23 2.09
C SER A 114 -0.86 -16.73 2.28
N LYS A 115 -1.78 -17.45 2.94
CA LYS A 115 -1.70 -18.91 3.12
C LYS A 115 -1.96 -19.69 1.83
N HIS A 116 -2.67 -19.08 0.87
CA HIS A 116 -3.03 -19.70 -0.40
C HIS A 116 -2.07 -19.35 -1.55
N LEU A 117 -1.20 -18.34 -1.37
CA LEU A 117 -0.16 -18.00 -2.34
C LEU A 117 1.10 -18.86 -2.11
N PRO A 118 1.59 -19.60 -3.13
CA PRO A 118 2.81 -20.40 -3.00
C PRO A 118 4.05 -19.50 -3.03
N GLY A 119 4.47 -19.03 -1.87
CA GLY A 119 5.64 -18.18 -1.73
C GLY A 119 5.54 -17.35 -0.46
N ASN A 120 6.17 -17.84 0.60
CA ASN A 120 6.28 -17.17 1.89
C ASN A 120 7.04 -15.84 1.72
N GLU A 121 6.32 -14.75 1.44
CA GLU A 121 6.78 -13.38 1.62
C GLU A 121 5.75 -12.61 2.48
N PRO A 122 6.23 -11.79 3.42
CA PRO A 122 5.40 -11.19 4.45
C PRO A 122 4.41 -10.20 3.85
N GLY A 123 3.24 -10.10 4.48
CA GLY A 123 2.12 -9.29 4.00
C GLY A 123 2.46 -7.81 3.74
N PRO A 124 1.53 -7.05 3.14
CA PRO A 124 1.73 -5.65 2.73
C PRO A 124 2.23 -4.71 3.85
N ALA A 125 2.08 -5.09 5.12
CA ALA A 125 2.65 -4.39 6.26
C ALA A 125 4.19 -4.40 6.33
N GLU A 126 4.89 -5.40 5.76
CA GLU A 126 6.38 -5.44 5.72
C GLU A 126 6.98 -4.81 4.45
N ILE A 127 6.20 -4.64 3.38
CA ILE A 127 6.68 -3.97 2.15
C ILE A 127 6.93 -2.48 2.43
N ALA A 128 6.09 -1.86 3.28
CA ALA A 128 6.27 -0.49 3.78
C ALA A 128 7.49 -0.31 4.71
N SER A 129 8.16 -1.40 5.14
CA SER A 129 9.39 -1.32 5.97
C SER A 129 10.65 -1.84 5.26
N SER A 130 10.50 -2.33 4.02
CA SER A 130 11.60 -2.89 3.24
C SER A 130 11.96 -2.04 2.03
N VAL A 131 12.06 -0.71 2.21
CA VAL A 131 12.81 0.13 1.28
C VAL A 131 14.31 -0.24 1.42
N PRO A 132 14.96 -0.74 0.36
CA PRO A 132 16.36 -1.14 0.42
C PRO A 132 17.24 0.08 0.73
N LYS A 133 17.92 0.06 1.88
CA LYS A 133 19.02 0.98 2.20
C LYS A 133 20.04 0.94 1.07
N LYS A 134 19.95 1.91 0.14
CA LYS A 134 20.97 2.19 -0.89
C LYS A 134 22.31 2.30 -0.19
N LYS A 135 23.14 1.26 -0.26
CA LYS A 135 24.54 1.27 0.13
C LYS A 135 25.22 2.42 -0.59
N LYS A 136 25.47 3.53 0.12
CA LYS A 136 26.36 4.61 -0.31
C LYS A 136 27.74 4.02 -0.58
N LYS A 137 28.01 3.60 -1.82
CA LYS A 137 29.37 3.39 -2.33
C LYS A 137 30.10 4.73 -2.22
N LYS A 138 31.02 4.85 -1.26
CA LYS A 138 32.05 5.90 -1.23
C LYS A 138 32.79 5.89 -2.56
N LYS A 139 32.41 6.79 -3.49
CA LYS A 139 33.24 7.12 -4.65
C LYS A 139 34.32 8.08 -4.16
N GLY A 140 35.52 7.52 -3.97
CA GLY A 140 36.71 8.28 -3.64
C GLY A 140 36.97 9.38 -4.67
N THR A 141 37.13 10.60 -4.16
CA THR A 141 37.54 11.80 -4.87
C THR A 141 38.99 11.62 -5.32
N LYS A 142 39.21 11.11 -6.54
CA LYS A 142 40.54 11.13 -7.17
C LYS A 142 40.67 12.43 -7.97
N ARG A 143 41.24 13.46 -7.31
CA ARG A 143 41.67 14.71 -7.95
C ARG A 143 42.76 14.40 -8.98
N LYS A 144 42.59 14.90 -10.20
CA LYS A 144 43.63 14.98 -11.24
C LYS A 144 44.62 16.08 -10.89
N GLY A 145 45.89 15.85 -11.24
CA GLY A 145 46.86 16.90 -11.58
C GLY A 145 47.87 17.23 -10.47
N GLY A 146 49.13 16.87 -10.69
CA GLY A 146 50.24 17.22 -9.82
C GLY A 146 51.53 16.51 -10.19
N ASP A 147 52.01 16.79 -11.40
CA ASP A 147 53.37 16.50 -11.86
C ASP A 147 54.40 17.03 -10.83
N LYS A 148 55.40 16.18 -10.56
CA LYS A 148 56.82 16.52 -10.39
C LYS A 148 57.46 16.93 -9.04
N TRP A 149 58.39 16.03 -8.65
CA TRP A 149 59.82 16.23 -8.32
C TRP A 149 60.27 16.55 -6.89
N VAL A 150 61.50 16.05 -6.61
CA VAL A 150 62.44 16.24 -5.47
C VAL A 150 62.28 15.17 -4.38
N LYS A 151 63.24 14.36 -3.95
CA LYS A 151 64.70 14.07 -4.10
C LYS A 151 64.84 12.63 -3.54
N SER A 152 65.75 11.73 -3.90
CA SER A 152 67.19 11.78 -4.11
C SER A 152 67.63 10.49 -4.80
#